data_AF-A0A8D3WIY4-F1
#
_entry.id   AF-A0A8D3WIY4-F1
#
_cell.length_a   1.000
_cell.length_b   1.000
_cell.length_c   1.000
_cell.angle_alpha   90.00
_cell.angle_beta   90.00
_cell.angle_gamma   90.00
#
_symmetry.space_group_name_H-M   'P 1'
#
loop_
_entity.id
_entity.type
_entity.pdbx_description
1 polymer ?
#
loop_
_entity_poly.entity_id
_entity_poly.type
_entity_poly.pdbx_seq_one_letter_code
_entity_poly.pdbx_strand_id
1 'polypeptide(L)'
;MLIKGYDVGPLVAGESLLGRPGFWSNYLLAMCSDGGCAERPVPEWFGEDGADADALSEVLFDPERWPVFRVPADDRPGAVVIYRNLYGDYGTDYLLYLPGRSRVERIASWDGDFSGTGLTWRELIRITDSPSLAAEGVQDTAIRCLLLLPLLTDPDVPESASARLIAALAVVGAPQDTASITAEHLLAHLARRSRHNPTWASPLSGS
;
A
#
# COMPACT_ATOMS: atom_id res chain seq x y z
N MET A 1 9.90 3.52 -18.34
CA MET A 1 9.41 2.13 -18.16
C MET A 1 8.05 2.03 -18.81
N LEU A 2 7.84 1.08 -19.72
CA LEU A 2 6.53 0.80 -20.32
C LEU A 2 5.82 -0.22 -19.42
N ILE A 3 4.65 0.12 -18.89
CA ILE A 3 3.86 -0.77 -18.04
C ILE A 3 2.77 -1.38 -18.92
N LYS A 4 2.98 -2.63 -19.35
CA LYS A 4 2.02 -3.32 -20.21
C LYS A 4 0.65 -3.39 -19.54
N GLY A 5 -0.40 -3.02 -20.29
CA GLY A 5 -1.77 -2.92 -19.77
C GLY A 5 -2.15 -1.51 -19.31
N TYR A 6 -1.17 -0.60 -19.25
CA TYR A 6 -1.35 0.81 -18.93
C TYR A 6 -0.89 1.74 -20.07
N ASP A 7 -0.70 1.17 -21.26
CA ASP A 7 -0.12 1.86 -22.42
C ASP A 7 -0.98 3.06 -22.92
N VAL A 8 -2.20 3.21 -22.40
CA VAL A 8 -3.18 4.26 -22.74
C VAL A 8 -3.60 5.13 -21.55
N GLY A 9 -3.16 4.80 -20.32
CA GLY A 9 -3.53 5.54 -19.11
C GLY A 9 -2.65 6.78 -18.91
N PRO A 10 -3.16 7.88 -18.31
CA PRO A 10 -2.39 9.10 -18.07
C PRO A 10 -1.45 8.93 -16.86
N LEU A 11 -0.52 7.97 -16.95
CA LEU A 11 0.43 7.66 -15.89
C LEU A 11 1.32 8.87 -15.59
N VAL A 12 1.36 9.27 -14.33
CA VAL A 12 2.22 10.37 -13.84
C VAL A 12 3.08 9.89 -12.67
N ALA A 13 4.26 10.48 -12.49
CA ALA A 13 5.09 10.22 -11.32
C ALA A 13 4.37 10.70 -10.05
N GLY A 14 4.14 9.78 -9.11
CA GLY A 14 3.41 10.03 -7.86
C GLY A 14 4.32 10.28 -6.67
N GLU A 15 5.62 10.05 -6.79
CA GLU A 15 6.55 9.99 -5.65
C GLU A 15 6.58 11.27 -4.80
N SER A 16 6.32 12.45 -5.40
CA SER A 16 6.22 13.71 -4.67
C SER A 16 4.97 13.83 -3.78
N LEU A 17 3.93 13.03 -4.03
CA LEU A 17 2.70 13.00 -3.23
C LEU A 17 2.91 12.32 -1.87
N LEU A 18 3.92 11.45 -1.74
CA LEU A 18 4.21 10.68 -0.51
C LEU A 18 4.56 11.56 0.70
N GLY A 19 5.05 12.78 0.45
CA GLY A 19 5.39 13.75 1.49
C GLY A 19 4.33 14.85 1.68
N ARG A 20 3.19 14.76 0.99
CA ARG A 20 2.09 15.72 1.15
C ARG A 20 1.18 15.29 2.31
N PRO A 21 0.72 16.23 3.15
CA PRO A 21 -0.39 15.97 4.05
C PRO A 21 -1.59 15.41 3.28
N GLY A 22 -2.26 14.44 3.88
CA GLY A 22 -3.37 13.67 3.35
C GLY A 22 -2.98 12.30 2.78
N PHE A 23 -1.70 12.03 2.49
CA PHE A 23 -1.34 10.86 1.68
C PHE A 23 -1.57 9.55 2.41
N TRP A 24 -1.09 9.47 3.64
CA TRP A 24 -1.07 8.20 4.37
C TRP A 24 -2.45 7.83 4.89
N SER A 25 -3.29 8.79 5.26
CA SER A 25 -4.69 8.50 5.55
C SER A 25 -5.46 8.04 4.30
N ASN A 26 -5.32 8.72 3.16
CA ASN A 26 -5.95 8.27 1.91
C ASN A 26 -5.51 6.86 1.53
N TYR A 27 -4.26 6.49 1.84
CA TYR A 27 -3.71 5.20 1.44
C TYR A 27 -4.00 4.05 2.41
N LEU A 28 -3.94 4.28 3.73
CA LEU A 28 -3.96 3.22 4.75
C LEU A 28 -5.15 3.28 5.71
N LEU A 29 -5.89 4.39 5.80
CA LEU A 29 -6.97 4.57 6.79
C LEU A 29 -8.10 3.53 6.61
N ALA A 30 -8.40 3.16 5.37
CA ALA A 30 -9.39 2.13 5.08
C ALA A 30 -9.04 0.79 5.75
N MET A 31 -7.76 0.42 5.78
CA MET A 31 -7.29 -0.80 6.46
C MET A 31 -7.47 -0.73 7.98
N CYS A 32 -7.49 0.46 8.58
CA CYS A 32 -7.76 0.62 10.00
C CYS A 32 -9.25 0.45 10.37
N SER A 33 -10.16 0.48 9.38
CA SER A 33 -11.61 0.70 9.60
C SER A 33 -12.44 -0.57 9.80
N ASP A 34 -11.82 -1.75 9.81
CA ASP A 34 -12.49 -3.05 9.72
C ASP A 34 -13.24 -3.52 10.99
N GLY A 35 -13.85 -2.61 11.77
CA GLY A 35 -14.93 -2.93 12.70
C GLY A 35 -14.57 -3.62 14.02
N GLY A 36 -13.29 -3.80 14.33
CA GLY A 36 -12.82 -4.34 15.61
C GLY A 36 -12.51 -3.28 16.69
N CYS A 37 -12.53 -2.00 16.32
CA CYS A 37 -12.19 -0.89 17.22
C CYS A 37 -13.44 -0.23 17.81
N ALA A 38 -13.31 0.23 19.06
CA ALA A 38 -14.31 1.11 19.67
C ALA A 38 -14.28 2.53 19.07
N GLU A 39 -13.11 2.97 18.57
CA GLU A 39 -12.90 4.28 17.98
C GLU A 39 -12.82 4.17 16.45
N ARG A 40 -13.49 5.09 15.75
CA ARG A 40 -13.43 5.17 14.29
C ARG A 40 -12.06 5.76 13.91
N PRO A 41 -11.27 5.11 13.04
CA PRO A 41 -10.01 5.67 12.61
C PRO A 41 -10.25 6.98 11.85
N VAL A 42 -9.39 7.96 12.10
CA VAL A 42 -9.46 9.31 11.52
C VAL A 42 -8.08 9.72 10.96
N PRO A 43 -8.01 10.67 10.01
CA PRO A 43 -6.73 11.11 9.41
C PRO A 43 -5.65 11.54 10.41
N GLU A 44 -6.05 12.07 11.57
CA GLU A 44 -5.15 12.53 12.64
C GLU A 44 -4.25 11.42 13.19
N TRP A 45 -4.66 10.16 13.01
CA TRP A 45 -3.83 9.00 13.33
C TRP A 45 -2.53 8.95 12.53
N PHE A 46 -2.48 9.62 11.38
CA PHE A 46 -1.32 9.79 10.50
C PHE A 46 -0.68 11.17 10.58
N GLY A 47 -1.18 12.08 11.42
CA GLY A 47 -0.61 13.41 11.67
C GLY A 47 -1.15 14.54 10.79
N GLU A 48 -2.19 14.26 10.02
CA GLU A 48 -2.89 15.18 9.11
C GLU A 48 -4.35 15.33 9.54
N ASP A 49 -5.00 16.43 9.15
CA ASP A 49 -6.42 16.60 9.44
C ASP A 49 -7.33 16.11 8.29
N GLY A 50 -8.63 16.11 8.52
CA GLY A 50 -9.61 15.75 7.49
C GLY A 50 -9.56 16.63 6.23
N ALA A 51 -9.21 17.91 6.36
CA ALA A 51 -9.14 18.82 5.22
C ALA A 51 -7.91 18.54 4.35
N ASP A 52 -6.78 18.19 4.96
CA ASP A 52 -5.58 17.72 4.26
C ASP A 52 -5.88 16.45 3.46
N ALA A 53 -6.57 15.48 4.08
CA ALA A 53 -7.00 14.25 3.44
C ALA A 53 -7.93 14.51 2.25
N ASP A 54 -8.96 15.34 2.43
CA ASP A 54 -9.90 15.71 1.37
C ASP A 54 -9.18 16.43 0.22
N ALA A 55 -8.33 17.41 0.52
CA ALA A 55 -7.60 18.17 -0.49
C ALA A 55 -6.63 17.31 -1.30
N LEU A 56 -6.01 16.30 -0.69
CA LEU A 56 -5.15 15.38 -1.43
C LEU A 56 -5.94 14.35 -2.23
N SER A 57 -7.11 13.93 -1.75
CA SER A 57 -7.95 12.94 -2.44
C SER A 57 -8.31 13.40 -3.86
N GLU A 58 -8.61 14.68 -4.05
CA GLU A 58 -8.90 15.30 -5.35
C GLU A 58 -7.74 15.15 -6.36
N VAL A 59 -6.50 15.15 -5.87
CA VAL A 59 -5.31 14.99 -6.70
C VAL A 59 -4.97 13.52 -6.91
N LEU A 60 -5.17 12.71 -5.89
CA LEU A 60 -4.80 11.30 -5.88
C LEU A 60 -5.73 10.46 -6.76
N PHE A 61 -7.02 10.82 -6.79
CA PHE A 61 -8.08 10.11 -7.52
C PHE A 61 -8.51 10.82 -8.81
N ASP A 62 -7.74 11.80 -9.29
CA ASP A 62 -7.98 12.50 -10.54
C ASP A 62 -8.03 11.52 -11.74
N PRO A 63 -9.15 11.40 -12.48
CA PRO A 63 -9.25 10.50 -13.63
C PRO A 63 -8.26 10.83 -14.76
N GLU A 64 -7.82 12.08 -14.86
CA GLU A 64 -6.85 12.54 -15.86
C GLU A 64 -5.40 12.30 -15.44
N ARG A 65 -5.15 11.80 -14.23
CA ARG A 65 -3.81 11.57 -13.70
C ARG A 65 -3.77 10.29 -12.88
N TRP A 66 -2.93 9.34 -13.29
CA TRP A 66 -2.81 8.06 -12.60
C TRP A 66 -1.45 8.01 -11.90
N PRO A 67 -1.36 8.40 -10.61
CA PRO A 67 -0.12 8.37 -9.85
C PRO A 67 0.53 6.98 -9.86
N VAL A 68 1.82 6.98 -10.17
CA VAL A 68 2.69 5.80 -10.16
C VAL A 68 3.80 6.00 -9.15
N PHE A 69 3.91 5.08 -8.19
CA PHE A 69 4.94 5.08 -7.16
C PHE A 69 5.89 3.92 -7.42
N ARG A 70 7.14 4.25 -7.77
CA ARG A 70 8.19 3.25 -8.06
C ARG A 70 8.97 2.94 -6.79
N VAL A 71 9.12 1.66 -6.50
CA VAL A 71 9.91 1.14 -5.39
C VAL A 71 11.02 0.25 -5.96
N PRO A 72 12.10 0.86 -6.50
CA PRO A 72 13.15 0.10 -7.15
C PRO A 72 13.95 -0.68 -6.12
N ALA A 73 14.10 -1.99 -6.31
CA ALA A 73 15.01 -2.81 -5.52
C ALA A 73 16.29 -3.07 -6.32
N ASP A 74 17.44 -3.07 -5.64
CA ASP A 74 18.71 -3.47 -6.25
C ASP A 74 18.67 -4.93 -6.71
N ASP A 75 19.34 -5.33 -7.80
CA ASP A 75 19.48 -6.70 -8.36
C ASP A 75 18.27 -7.69 -8.24
N ARG A 76 17.07 -7.18 -7.96
CA ARG A 76 15.90 -7.93 -7.46
C ARG A 76 14.62 -7.28 -7.96
N PRO A 77 13.48 -8.00 -7.92
CA PRO A 77 12.23 -7.41 -8.34
C PRO A 77 11.91 -6.12 -7.57
N GLY A 78 11.78 -5.01 -8.27
CA GLY A 78 11.20 -3.79 -7.73
C GLY A 78 9.68 -3.88 -7.75
N ALA A 79 9.03 -2.99 -7.02
CA ALA A 79 7.58 -2.87 -7.00
C ALA A 79 7.12 -1.55 -7.61
N VAL A 80 5.90 -1.55 -8.14
CA VAL A 80 5.22 -0.36 -8.66
C VAL A 80 3.81 -0.38 -8.14
N VAL A 81 3.38 0.74 -7.55
CA VAL A 81 2.00 0.97 -7.12
C VAL A 81 1.37 1.97 -8.08
N ILE A 82 0.19 1.66 -8.61
CA ILE A 82 -0.52 2.49 -9.58
C ILE A 82 -1.91 2.78 -9.05
N TYR A 83 -2.25 4.07 -8.92
CA TYR A 83 -3.63 4.50 -8.75
C TYR A 83 -4.30 4.49 -10.14
N ARG A 84 -5.05 3.42 -10.40
CA ARG A 84 -5.83 3.24 -11.61
C ARG A 84 -7.12 4.02 -11.45
N ASN A 85 -7.11 5.30 -11.82
CA ASN A 85 -8.30 6.18 -11.71
C ASN A 85 -9.21 6.07 -12.93
N LEU A 86 -9.48 4.83 -13.37
CA LEU A 86 -10.37 4.59 -14.51
C LEU A 86 -11.83 4.72 -14.08
N TYR A 87 -12.62 5.49 -14.82
CA TYR A 87 -14.04 5.65 -14.51
C TYR A 87 -14.78 4.31 -14.52
N GLY A 88 -15.40 3.96 -13.40
CA GLY A 88 -16.13 2.69 -13.21
C GLY A 88 -15.26 1.48 -12.88
N ASP A 89 -13.94 1.63 -12.82
CA ASP A 89 -12.97 0.56 -12.52
C ASP A 89 -11.75 1.15 -11.79
N TYR A 90 -12.03 1.92 -10.72
CA TYR A 90 -11.02 2.60 -9.94
C TYR A 90 -10.41 1.68 -8.89
N GLY A 91 -9.12 1.85 -8.62
CA GLY A 91 -8.45 1.19 -7.51
C GLY A 91 -6.94 1.26 -7.60
N THR A 92 -6.27 0.43 -6.82
CA THR A 92 -4.81 0.44 -6.70
C THR A 92 -4.22 -0.87 -7.16
N ASP A 93 -3.47 -0.84 -8.26
CA ASP A 93 -2.76 -1.99 -8.79
C ASP A 93 -1.33 -2.06 -8.25
N TYR A 94 -0.88 -3.28 -7.97
CA TYR A 94 0.46 -3.57 -7.48
C TYR A 94 1.17 -4.51 -8.43
N LEU A 95 2.34 -4.08 -8.88
CA LEU A 95 3.11 -4.81 -9.87
C LEU A 95 4.54 -5.04 -9.42
N LEU A 96 5.10 -6.18 -9.83
CA LEU A 96 6.52 -6.47 -9.70
C LEU A 96 7.21 -6.42 -11.06
N TYR A 97 8.44 -5.96 -11.07
CA TYR A 97 9.28 -5.97 -12.27
C TYR A 97 10.71 -6.36 -11.92
N LEU A 98 11.38 -7.08 -12.81
CA LEU A 98 12.80 -7.39 -12.66
C LEU A 98 13.64 -6.30 -13.35
N PRO A 99 14.69 -5.77 -12.69
CA PRO A 99 15.68 -4.89 -13.32
C PRO A 99 16.21 -5.52 -14.62
N GLY A 100 16.27 -4.73 -15.69
CA GLY A 100 16.72 -5.19 -17.01
C GLY A 100 15.72 -6.03 -17.81
N ARG A 101 14.53 -6.35 -17.28
CA ARG A 101 13.43 -6.98 -18.04
C ARG A 101 12.33 -5.98 -18.35
N SER A 102 11.81 -6.02 -19.58
CA SER A 102 10.67 -5.18 -20.00
C SER A 102 9.31 -5.68 -19.53
N ARG A 103 9.25 -6.83 -18.84
CA ARG A 103 8.00 -7.43 -18.36
C ARG A 103 7.76 -7.02 -16.91
N VAL A 104 6.62 -6.38 -16.73
CA VAL A 104 6.01 -6.06 -15.44
C VAL A 104 4.85 -7.04 -15.24
N GLU A 105 4.68 -7.59 -14.04
CA GLU A 105 3.62 -8.52 -13.69
C GLU A 105 2.77 -7.92 -12.56
N ARG A 106 1.47 -7.79 -12.80
CA ARG A 106 0.53 -7.40 -11.75
C ARG A 106 0.32 -8.59 -10.81
N ILE A 107 0.63 -8.39 -9.54
CA ILE A 107 0.53 -9.42 -8.49
C ILE A 107 -0.68 -9.23 -7.58
N ALA A 108 -1.21 -8.01 -7.50
CA ALA A 108 -2.41 -7.70 -6.75
C ALA A 108 -3.12 -6.45 -7.25
N SER A 109 -4.39 -6.32 -6.88
CA SER A 109 -5.20 -5.12 -7.01
C SER A 109 -5.99 -4.86 -5.72
N TRP A 110 -6.33 -3.60 -5.47
CA TRP A 110 -7.22 -3.15 -4.43
C TRP A 110 -8.32 -2.27 -5.02
N ASP A 111 -9.48 -2.87 -5.31
CA ASP A 111 -10.64 -2.21 -5.92
C ASP A 111 -11.85 -2.30 -4.96
N GLY A 112 -11.65 -1.84 -3.72
CA GLY A 112 -12.57 -2.05 -2.59
C GLY A 112 -12.17 -3.25 -1.71
N ASP A 113 -11.81 -4.38 -2.34
CA ASP A 113 -11.22 -5.54 -1.69
C ASP A 113 -9.88 -5.92 -2.33
N PHE A 114 -9.02 -6.59 -1.55
CA PHE A 114 -7.76 -7.11 -2.05
C PHE A 114 -7.97 -8.35 -2.94
N SER A 115 -7.32 -8.36 -4.10
CA SER A 115 -7.24 -9.53 -4.97
C SER A 115 -5.79 -9.76 -5.41
N GLY A 116 -5.36 -11.03 -5.49
CA GLY A 116 -4.02 -11.40 -5.96
C GLY A 116 -3.22 -12.27 -5.00
N THR A 117 -1.94 -12.47 -5.30
CA THR A 117 -1.05 -13.35 -4.53
C THR A 117 -0.46 -12.67 -3.30
N GLY A 118 -0.26 -11.34 -3.39
CA GLY A 118 0.45 -10.58 -2.36
C GLY A 118 1.92 -10.96 -2.22
N LEU A 119 2.49 -10.64 -1.05
CA LEU A 119 3.87 -10.90 -0.65
C LEU A 119 3.91 -11.52 0.74
N THR A 120 4.90 -12.38 0.97
CA THR A 120 5.31 -12.78 2.32
C THR A 120 5.99 -11.62 3.05
N TRP A 121 6.05 -11.66 4.39
CA TRP A 121 6.79 -10.66 5.17
C TRP A 121 8.24 -10.59 4.72
N ARG A 122 8.87 -11.74 4.47
CA ARG A 122 10.26 -11.81 4.01
C ARG A 122 10.44 -11.17 2.63
N GLU A 123 9.50 -11.30 1.72
CA GLU A 123 9.57 -10.66 0.40
C GLU A 123 9.40 -9.15 0.50
N LEU A 124 8.41 -8.69 1.28
CA LEU A 124 8.19 -7.28 1.54
C LEU A 124 9.47 -6.63 2.10
N ILE A 125 10.02 -7.18 3.19
CA ILE A 125 11.22 -6.63 3.83
C ILE A 125 12.43 -6.63 2.89
N ARG A 126 12.58 -7.65 2.06
CA ARG A 126 13.67 -7.68 1.07
C ARG A 126 13.55 -6.57 0.04
N ILE A 127 12.35 -6.24 -0.41
CA ILE A 127 12.12 -5.11 -1.31
C ILE A 127 12.36 -3.81 -0.57
N THR A 128 11.87 -3.65 0.66
CA THR A 128 12.00 -2.38 1.39
C THR A 128 13.45 -2.06 1.77
N ASP A 129 14.24 -3.05 2.14
CA ASP A 129 15.58 -2.87 2.74
C ASP A 129 16.73 -2.90 1.73
N SER A 130 16.41 -3.05 0.44
CA SER A 130 17.41 -3.07 -0.64
C SER A 130 17.07 -2.04 -1.73
N PRO A 131 17.03 -0.73 -1.40
CA PRO A 131 16.76 0.30 -2.40
C PRO A 131 17.87 0.35 -3.46
N SER A 132 17.48 0.44 -4.72
CA SER A 132 18.45 0.71 -5.80
C SER A 132 18.73 2.21 -5.86
N LEU A 133 19.88 2.62 -5.32
CA LEU A 133 20.32 4.03 -5.30
C LEU A 133 20.58 4.61 -6.70
N ALA A 134 20.74 3.75 -7.70
CA ALA A 134 20.95 4.14 -9.09
C ALA A 134 19.64 4.39 -9.86
N ALA A 135 18.50 3.99 -9.31
CA ALA A 135 17.21 4.08 -9.98
C ALA A 135 16.32 5.16 -9.34
N GLU A 136 15.56 5.87 -10.17
CA GLU A 136 14.53 6.81 -9.71
C GLU A 136 13.38 6.08 -9.00
N GLY A 137 12.87 6.67 -7.92
CA GLY A 137 11.78 6.13 -7.14
C GLY A 137 11.96 6.37 -5.64
N VAL A 138 11.10 5.74 -4.84
CA VAL A 138 11.09 5.85 -3.38
C VAL A 138 12.32 5.15 -2.80
N GLN A 139 13.18 5.90 -2.11
CA GLN A 139 14.42 5.36 -1.51
C GLN A 139 14.28 5.08 0.00
N ASP A 140 13.46 5.86 0.70
CA ASP A 140 13.29 5.74 2.15
C ASP A 140 12.64 4.40 2.54
N THR A 141 13.29 3.65 3.43
CA THR A 141 12.86 2.28 3.78
C THR A 141 11.56 2.24 4.57
N ALA A 142 11.25 3.27 5.36
CA ALA A 142 9.99 3.40 6.08
C ALA A 142 8.84 3.70 5.11
N ILE A 143 9.03 4.65 4.19
CA ILE A 143 8.04 4.97 3.15
C ILE A 143 7.78 3.74 2.28
N ARG A 144 8.82 3.02 1.85
CA ARG A 144 8.68 1.78 1.07
C ARG A 144 7.90 0.71 1.84
N CYS A 145 8.14 0.60 3.15
CA CYS A 145 7.46 -0.36 4.02
C CYS A 145 5.95 -0.09 4.08
N LEU A 146 5.54 1.15 4.33
CA LEU A 146 4.14 1.54 4.38
C LEU A 146 3.48 1.45 3.00
N LEU A 147 4.18 1.86 1.94
CA LEU A 147 3.65 1.80 0.58
C LEU A 147 3.39 0.36 0.12
N LEU A 148 4.21 -0.60 0.52
CA LEU A 148 4.02 -2.01 0.15
C LEU A 148 3.23 -2.82 1.17
N LEU A 149 2.88 -2.25 2.31
CA LEU A 149 2.14 -2.93 3.38
C LEU A 149 0.82 -3.59 2.90
N PRO A 150 0.02 -2.97 1.99
CA PRO A 150 -1.20 -3.61 1.48
C PRO A 150 -0.95 -4.92 0.74
N LEU A 151 0.28 -5.20 0.28
CA LEU A 151 0.62 -6.47 -0.37
C LEU A 151 0.83 -7.63 0.62
N LEU A 152 0.96 -7.39 1.92
CA LEU A 152 1.31 -8.43 2.89
C LEU A 152 0.16 -9.43 3.06
N THR A 153 0.29 -10.64 2.53
CA THR A 153 -0.71 -11.72 2.66
C THR A 153 -0.23 -12.86 3.58
N ASP A 154 0.93 -12.65 4.22
CA ASP A 154 1.53 -13.60 5.14
C ASP A 154 0.74 -13.69 6.45
N PRO A 155 0.31 -14.88 6.90
CA PRO A 155 -0.19 -15.05 8.25
C PRO A 155 0.94 -15.03 9.31
N ASP A 156 2.18 -15.33 8.92
CA ASP A 156 3.31 -15.53 9.83
C ASP A 156 4.18 -14.26 9.95
N VAL A 157 3.57 -13.19 10.44
CA VAL A 157 4.25 -11.90 10.68
C VAL A 157 5.04 -11.97 12.00
N PRO A 158 6.34 -11.62 12.02
CA PRO A 158 7.14 -11.67 13.24
C PRO A 158 6.74 -10.58 14.25
N GLU A 159 7.01 -10.82 15.53
CA GLU A 159 6.73 -9.86 16.62
C GLU A 159 7.38 -8.48 16.40
N SER A 160 8.50 -8.43 15.69
CA SER A 160 9.20 -7.18 15.34
C SER A 160 8.47 -6.31 14.32
N ALA A 161 7.42 -6.82 13.65
CA ALA A 161 6.65 -6.08 12.66
C ALA A 161 5.96 -4.85 13.25
N SER A 162 5.41 -4.96 14.46
CA SER A 162 4.76 -3.83 15.13
C SER A 162 5.74 -2.68 15.36
N ALA A 163 6.88 -2.96 15.98
CA ALA A 163 7.93 -1.95 16.21
C ALA A 163 8.40 -1.30 14.92
N ARG A 164 8.51 -2.08 13.83
CA ARG A 164 8.89 -1.57 12.51
C ARG A 164 7.82 -0.64 11.91
N LEU A 165 6.54 -0.99 12.01
CA LEU A 165 5.45 -0.16 11.52
C LEU A 165 5.32 1.13 12.33
N ILE A 166 5.46 1.07 13.66
CA ILE A 166 5.47 2.26 14.52
C ILE A 166 6.59 3.22 14.10
N ALA A 167 7.80 2.70 13.89
CA ALA A 167 8.92 3.52 13.43
C ALA A 167 8.66 4.12 12.04
N ALA A 168 8.06 3.36 11.12
CA ALA A 168 7.73 3.86 9.79
C ALA A 168 6.63 4.93 9.81
N LEU A 169 5.60 4.74 10.63
CA LEU A 169 4.53 5.71 10.86
C LEU A 169 5.09 7.03 11.42
N ALA A 170 6.03 6.96 12.37
CA ALA A 170 6.68 8.15 12.89
C ALA A 170 7.49 8.92 11.82
N VAL A 171 8.14 8.22 10.89
CA VAL A 171 8.86 8.87 9.77
C VAL A 171 7.91 9.66 8.87
N VAL A 172 6.70 9.17 8.68
CA VAL A 172 5.70 9.83 7.81
C VAL A 172 4.83 10.86 8.53
N GLY A 173 5.12 11.15 9.80
CA GLY A 173 4.46 12.22 10.55
C GLY A 173 3.37 11.76 11.51
N ALA A 174 3.13 10.45 11.67
CA ALA A 174 2.15 9.97 12.63
C ALA A 174 2.53 10.37 14.07
N PRO A 175 1.59 10.93 14.85
CA PRO A 175 1.79 11.28 16.25
C PRO A 175 2.23 10.07 17.09
N GLN A 176 3.06 10.32 18.11
CA GLN A 176 3.60 9.24 18.95
C GLN A 176 2.51 8.48 19.72
N ASP A 177 1.44 9.17 20.10
CA ASP A 177 0.28 8.63 20.81
C ASP A 177 -0.62 7.79 19.90
N THR A 178 -0.66 8.06 18.59
CA THR A 178 -1.47 7.29 17.63
C THR A 178 -0.67 6.22 16.89
N ALA A 179 0.65 6.35 16.74
CA ALA A 179 1.45 5.43 15.92
C ALA A 179 1.34 3.95 16.35
N SER A 180 1.27 3.67 17.66
CA SER A 180 1.11 2.29 18.18
C SER A 180 -0.24 1.70 17.80
N ILE A 181 -1.32 2.42 18.08
CA ILE A 181 -2.68 1.94 17.78
C ILE A 181 -2.90 1.81 16.27
N THR A 182 -2.38 2.75 15.47
CA THR A 182 -2.41 2.65 14.00
C THR A 182 -1.68 1.40 13.50
N ALA A 183 -0.48 1.10 14.00
CA ALA A 183 0.26 -0.11 13.63
C ALA A 183 -0.50 -1.39 14.00
N GLU A 184 -1.09 -1.44 15.20
CA GLU A 184 -1.91 -2.55 15.65
C GLU A 184 -3.12 -2.79 14.74
N HIS A 185 -3.83 -1.73 14.35
CA HIS A 185 -4.97 -1.84 13.45
C HIS A 185 -4.59 -2.35 12.06
N LEU A 186 -3.49 -1.84 11.49
CA LEU A 186 -2.97 -2.30 10.22
C LEU A 186 -2.62 -3.79 10.26
N LEU A 187 -1.92 -4.24 11.30
CA LEU A 187 -1.58 -5.66 11.47
C LEU A 187 -2.81 -6.53 11.69
N ALA A 188 -3.78 -6.07 12.49
CA ALA A 188 -5.03 -6.79 12.75
C ALA A 188 -5.90 -6.95 11.49
N HIS A 189 -5.91 -5.95 10.60
CA HIS A 189 -6.52 -6.06 9.28
C HIS A 189 -5.83 -7.14 8.44
N LEU A 190 -4.51 -7.05 8.31
CA LEU A 190 -3.73 -7.98 7.48
C LEU A 190 -3.87 -9.42 7.98
N ALA A 191 -3.80 -9.65 9.30
CA ALA A 191 -3.96 -10.97 9.90
C ALA A 191 -5.35 -11.58 9.66
N ARG A 192 -6.42 -10.77 9.61
CA ARG A 192 -7.76 -11.25 9.27
C ARG A 192 -7.87 -11.57 7.79
N ARG A 193 -7.35 -10.69 6.93
CA ARG A 193 -7.33 -10.90 5.48
C ARG A 193 -6.63 -12.20 5.10
N SER A 194 -5.46 -12.49 5.67
CA SER A 194 -4.72 -13.73 5.43
C SER A 194 -5.49 -15.00 5.83
N ARG A 195 -6.44 -14.89 6.77
CA ARG A 195 -7.30 -16.01 7.20
C ARG A 195 -8.53 -16.20 6.31
N HIS A 196 -8.95 -15.17 5.58
CA HIS A 196 -10.03 -15.23 4.60
C HIS A 196 -9.51 -15.74 3.26
N ASN A 197 -9.21 -17.04 3.19
CA ASN A 197 -8.92 -17.70 1.92
C ASN A 197 -10.23 -17.87 1.10
N PRO A 198 -10.35 -17.33 -0.12
CA PRO A 198 -11.56 -17.44 -0.95
C PRO A 198 -11.88 -18.87 -1.42
N THR A 199 -11.02 -19.87 -1.18
CA THR A 199 -11.36 -21.29 -1.40
C THR A 199 -12.25 -21.88 -0.30
N TRP A 200 -12.62 -21.12 0.73
CA TRP A 200 -13.57 -21.58 1.74
C TRP A 200 -14.99 -21.53 1.17
N ALA A 201 -15.47 -22.66 0.65
CA ALA A 201 -16.89 -22.87 0.43
C ALA A 201 -17.62 -22.61 1.76
N SER A 202 -18.37 -21.51 1.82
CA SER A 202 -19.16 -21.19 3.01
C SER A 202 -20.13 -22.34 3.30
N PRO A 203 -20.22 -22.86 4.54
CA PRO A 203 -21.19 -23.89 4.91
C PRO A 203 -22.65 -23.39 4.88
N LEU A 204 -22.86 -22.13 4.49
CA LEU A 204 -24.16 -21.47 4.33
C LEU A 204 -24.60 -21.31 2.87
N SER A 205 -23.82 -21.77 1.90
CA SER A 205 -24.33 -22.03 0.54
C SER A 205 -25.10 -23.36 0.56
N GLY A 206 -26.29 -23.30 1.16
CA GLY A 206 -27.24 -24.40 1.19
C GLY A 206 -27.73 -24.75 -0.22
N SER A 207 -28.02 -26.05 -0.36
CA SER A 207 -28.51 -26.81 -1.51
C SER A 207 -29.68 -26.19 -2.28
#